data_AF-A0AAU5WZI0-F1
#
_entry.id   AF-A0AAU5WZI0-F1
#
_cell.length_a   1.000
_cell.length_b   1.000
_cell.length_c   1.000
_cell.angle_alpha   90.00
_cell.angle_beta   90.00
_cell.angle_gamma   90.00
#
_symmetry.space_group_name_H-M   'P 1'
#
loop_
_entity.id
_entity.type
_entity.pdbx_description
1 polymer ?
#
loop_
_entity_poly.entity_id
_entity_poly.type
_entity_poly.pdbx_seq_one_letter_code
_entity_poly.pdbx_strand_id
1 'polypeptide(L)'
;MTRGTTSPRREAWELLGGEYDVRVLEPSPPAVTEPPWYADDPLAGPYGVRLVTPVSGLGRSWDDLAAERPDLASFCADRWLGAWRRLAPLPRAFVATRRSLHALAEHVVAPARHAANGEIGLRFTRGGFGTPYFGDDEQVRVEAGRLVVGGAVHTPATLGEAASLAGVRLGMPPEVYLPATPAAPDTHLPVNPAAAEALGAWFGFAWSVLEQLRFEGRKSYPRAPLVTPSAAGPSLTGHSTRSSARPCADPRAPLATPSAAGPSHTRSSARPCAPGRVQLWPEHFDAAVELGDDAAGRRATFGASPGDDAHPEPYLYVAPWHRRAGRFWNDTAFGGASLTYATLLSADDQRETALAFFRQALAELNS
;
A
#
# COMPACT_ATOMS: atom_id res chain seq x y z
N MET A 1 -17.67 28.01 -7.80
CA MET A 1 -16.83 27.01 -8.49
C MET A 1 -16.55 25.89 -7.51
N THR A 2 -17.36 24.83 -7.57
CA THR A 2 -17.10 23.57 -6.88
C THR A 2 -15.75 23.04 -7.35
N ARG A 3 -14.76 22.95 -6.47
CA ARG A 3 -13.51 22.23 -6.78
C ARG A 3 -13.90 20.76 -6.96
N GLY A 4 -14.21 20.37 -8.19
CA GLY A 4 -14.36 18.97 -8.54
C GLY A 4 -13.08 18.24 -8.16
N THR A 5 -13.22 17.06 -7.55
CA THR A 5 -12.14 16.18 -7.11
C THR A 5 -11.14 16.03 -8.25
N THR A 6 -10.02 16.76 -8.19
CA THR A 6 -9.07 16.78 -9.30
C THR A 6 -8.25 15.50 -9.21
N SER A 7 -8.32 14.66 -10.25
CA SER A 7 -7.56 13.41 -10.34
C SER A 7 -6.07 13.68 -10.13
N PRO A 8 -5.38 13.03 -9.18
CA PRO A 8 -3.96 13.26 -8.91
C PRO A 8 -3.10 13.08 -10.17
N ARG A 9 -3.37 12.04 -10.96
CA ARG A 9 -2.67 11.80 -12.23
C ARG A 9 -2.96 12.87 -13.28
N ARG A 10 -4.21 13.36 -13.36
CA ARG A 10 -4.58 14.43 -14.30
C ARG A 10 -3.92 15.76 -13.93
N GLU A 11 -3.96 16.15 -12.67
CA GLU A 11 -3.27 17.35 -12.17
C GLU A 11 -1.77 17.29 -12.51
N ALA A 12 -1.16 16.13 -12.29
CA ALA A 12 0.24 15.90 -12.61
C ALA A 12 0.54 15.96 -14.13
N TRP A 13 -0.35 15.42 -14.95
CA TRP A 13 -0.25 15.48 -16.42
C TRP A 13 -0.39 16.93 -16.94
N GLU A 14 -1.35 17.70 -16.43
CA GLU A 14 -1.54 19.11 -16.76
C GLU A 14 -0.33 19.95 -16.33
N LEU A 15 0.23 19.69 -15.14
CA LEU A 15 1.44 20.35 -14.64
C LEU A 15 2.66 20.15 -15.54
N LEU A 16 2.73 19.00 -16.23
CA LEU A 16 3.81 18.70 -17.18
C LEU A 16 3.46 19.06 -18.63
N GLY A 17 2.40 19.86 -18.86
CA GLY A 17 2.01 20.32 -20.19
C GLY A 17 1.40 19.25 -21.09
N GLY A 18 1.04 18.10 -20.51
CA GLY A 18 0.40 16.99 -21.22
C GLY A 18 1.30 16.13 -22.10
N GLU A 19 2.62 16.34 -22.06
CA GLU A 19 3.58 15.66 -22.95
C GLU A 19 4.07 14.30 -22.45
N TYR A 20 3.79 13.96 -21.18
CA TYR A 20 4.36 12.81 -20.49
C TYR A 20 3.28 11.76 -20.17
N ASP A 21 3.66 10.47 -20.20
CA ASP A 21 2.88 9.44 -19.49
C ASP A 21 3.27 9.53 -18.01
N VAL A 22 2.34 10.00 -17.19
CA VAL A 22 2.62 10.34 -15.79
C VAL A 22 2.08 9.26 -14.87
N ARG A 23 2.90 8.83 -13.91
CA ARG A 23 2.51 7.95 -12.80
C ARG A 23 2.68 8.70 -11.47
N VAL A 24 1.77 8.44 -10.54
CA VAL A 24 1.77 8.99 -9.17
C VAL A 24 1.56 7.84 -8.17
N LEU A 25 1.72 8.10 -6.87
CA LEU A 25 1.49 7.08 -5.84
C LEU A 25 0.01 6.92 -5.45
N GLU A 26 -0.73 8.02 -5.52
CA GLU A 26 -2.15 8.10 -5.16
C GLU A 26 -3.04 7.44 -6.20
N PRO A 27 -4.13 6.77 -5.79
CA PRO A 27 -5.15 6.31 -6.74
C PRO A 27 -5.82 7.50 -7.45
N SER A 28 -6.14 7.32 -8.72
CA SER A 28 -6.80 8.30 -9.59
C SER A 28 -8.05 7.69 -10.23
N PRO A 29 -9.09 8.48 -10.54
CA PRO A 29 -10.20 8.01 -11.35
C PRO A 29 -9.77 7.85 -12.82
N PRO A 30 -10.47 7.00 -13.61
CA PRO A 30 -11.67 6.27 -13.23
C PRO A 30 -11.39 5.03 -12.37
N ALA A 31 -12.39 4.60 -11.61
CA ALA A 31 -12.42 3.36 -10.85
C ALA A 31 -12.14 2.17 -11.77
N VAL A 32 -11.36 1.21 -11.27
CA VAL A 32 -11.14 -0.05 -11.99
C VAL A 32 -12.36 -0.92 -11.76
N THR A 33 -13.09 -1.25 -12.82
CA THR A 33 -14.36 -1.99 -12.76
C THR A 33 -14.19 -3.51 -12.88
N GLU A 34 -12.98 -3.99 -13.19
CA GLU A 34 -12.71 -5.41 -13.41
C GLU A 34 -11.72 -5.97 -12.39
N PRO A 35 -11.89 -7.25 -11.98
CA PRO A 35 -10.89 -7.94 -11.17
C PRO A 35 -9.51 -7.93 -11.86
N PRO A 36 -8.41 -7.79 -11.11
CA PRO A 36 -8.32 -7.80 -9.64
C PRO A 36 -8.42 -6.39 -8.99
N TRP A 37 -9.10 -5.42 -9.60
CA TRP A 37 -9.35 -4.07 -9.05
C TRP A 37 -8.08 -3.30 -8.65
N TYR A 38 -7.05 -3.43 -9.48
CA TYR A 38 -5.76 -2.80 -9.28
C TYR A 38 -5.73 -1.38 -9.87
N ALA A 39 -6.00 -0.38 -9.03
CA ALA A 39 -5.93 1.03 -9.42
C ALA A 39 -4.49 1.57 -9.47
N ASP A 40 -4.21 2.36 -10.51
CA ASP A 40 -3.02 3.19 -10.73
C ASP A 40 -1.71 2.62 -10.18
N ASP A 41 -1.34 1.45 -10.70
CA ASP A 41 -0.03 0.89 -10.45
C ASP A 41 1.08 1.80 -11.03
N PRO A 42 1.96 2.39 -10.20
CA PRO A 42 3.06 3.20 -10.72
C PRO A 42 4.07 2.39 -11.53
N LEU A 43 4.03 1.06 -11.41
CA LEU A 43 4.90 0.12 -12.09
C LEU A 43 4.17 -0.71 -13.17
N ALA A 44 2.89 -0.48 -13.48
CA ALA A 44 2.23 -1.21 -14.56
C ALA A 44 2.56 -0.59 -15.91
N GLY A 45 2.95 -1.45 -16.85
CA GLY A 45 2.99 -1.12 -18.27
C GLY A 45 1.63 -1.34 -18.96
N PRO A 46 1.56 -1.07 -20.27
CA PRO A 46 2.62 -0.51 -21.10
C PRO A 46 2.99 0.92 -20.69
N TYR A 47 4.23 1.31 -20.99
CA TYR A 47 4.75 2.65 -20.69
C TYR A 47 4.73 3.51 -21.94
N GLY A 48 4.34 4.78 -21.82
CA GLY A 48 4.47 5.76 -22.90
C GLY A 48 5.93 6.11 -23.22
N VAL A 49 6.16 6.79 -24.34
CA VAL A 49 7.50 7.19 -24.84
C VAL A 49 8.24 8.18 -23.92
N ARG A 50 7.51 8.88 -23.04
CA ARG A 50 8.04 9.85 -22.07
C ARG A 50 7.45 9.60 -20.68
N LEU A 51 7.83 8.47 -20.07
CA LEU A 51 7.35 8.08 -18.74
C LEU A 51 7.97 8.96 -17.64
N VAL A 52 7.10 9.53 -16.79
CA VAL A 52 7.46 10.12 -15.49
C VAL A 52 6.85 9.27 -14.38
N THR A 53 7.65 8.86 -13.41
CA THR A 53 7.23 7.88 -12.39
C THR A 53 7.82 8.20 -11.01
N PRO A 54 7.18 7.81 -9.90
CA PRO A 54 7.72 7.99 -8.56
C PRO A 54 8.92 7.07 -8.24
N VAL A 55 9.32 6.21 -9.17
CA VAL A 55 10.36 5.20 -8.97
C VAL A 55 11.55 5.46 -9.88
N SER A 56 12.74 5.53 -9.28
CA SER A 56 13.99 5.75 -9.99
C SER A 56 14.42 4.49 -10.74
N GLY A 57 14.83 4.67 -12.00
CA GLY A 57 15.34 3.61 -12.88
C GLY A 57 14.32 2.91 -13.77
N LEU A 58 13.02 3.22 -13.64
CA LEU A 58 11.97 2.72 -14.56
C LEU A 58 11.75 3.67 -15.76
N GLY A 59 11.84 4.96 -15.51
CA GLY A 59 11.72 6.05 -16.48
C GLY A 59 12.39 7.29 -15.89
N ARG A 60 11.95 8.48 -16.29
CA ARG A 60 12.38 9.70 -15.61
C ARG A 60 11.68 9.78 -14.26
N SER A 61 12.42 9.96 -13.17
CA SER A 61 11.77 10.09 -11.87
C SER A 61 11.25 11.51 -11.64
N TRP A 62 10.21 11.64 -10.81
CA TRP A 62 9.75 12.94 -10.33
C TRP A 62 10.81 13.70 -9.54
N ASP A 63 11.71 12.98 -8.88
CA ASP A 63 12.83 13.55 -8.13
C ASP A 63 13.86 14.19 -9.06
N ASP A 64 14.22 13.50 -10.15
CA ASP A 64 15.09 14.06 -11.21
C ASP A 64 14.45 15.34 -11.80
N LEU A 65 13.14 15.29 -12.07
CA LEU A 65 12.40 16.45 -12.57
C LEU A 65 12.39 17.62 -11.59
N ALA A 66 12.18 17.37 -10.31
CA ALA A 66 12.16 18.41 -9.29
C ALA A 66 13.55 19.05 -9.09
N ALA A 67 14.62 18.28 -9.26
CA ALA A 67 15.99 18.79 -9.23
C ALA A 67 16.28 19.73 -10.43
N GLU A 68 15.77 19.40 -11.61
CA GLU A 68 15.94 20.23 -12.82
C GLU A 68 14.96 21.41 -12.90
N ARG A 69 13.76 21.25 -12.32
CA ARG A 69 12.68 22.24 -12.31
C ARG A 69 12.20 22.49 -10.87
N PRO A 70 12.86 23.41 -10.13
CA PRO A 70 12.57 23.66 -8.73
C PRO A 70 11.12 24.09 -8.43
N ASP A 71 10.40 24.63 -9.42
CA ASP A 71 8.97 24.94 -9.32
C ASP A 71 8.10 23.70 -9.04
N LEU A 72 8.57 22.50 -9.42
CA LEU A 72 7.88 21.24 -9.16
C LEU A 72 8.13 20.69 -7.74
N ALA A 73 9.13 21.20 -7.02
CA ALA A 73 9.59 20.60 -5.77
C ALA A 73 8.46 20.50 -4.72
N SER A 74 7.65 21.54 -4.56
CA SER A 74 6.51 21.50 -3.63
C SER A 74 5.46 20.47 -4.05
N PHE A 75 5.15 20.37 -5.34
CA PHE A 75 4.20 19.38 -5.84
C PHE A 75 4.69 17.95 -5.55
N CYS A 76 5.97 17.68 -5.82
CA CYS A 76 6.59 16.38 -5.57
C CYS A 76 6.66 16.04 -4.08
N ALA A 77 7.09 16.99 -3.25
CA ALA A 77 7.25 16.82 -1.81
C ALA A 77 5.91 16.52 -1.12
N ASP A 78 4.84 17.23 -1.51
CA ASP A 78 3.50 17.08 -0.94
C ASP A 78 2.87 15.71 -1.21
N ARG A 79 3.28 15.06 -2.31
CA ARG A 79 2.73 13.79 -2.79
C ARG A 79 3.70 12.63 -2.65
N TRP A 80 4.86 12.86 -2.03
CA TRP A 80 5.91 11.87 -1.89
C TRP A 80 6.32 11.27 -3.25
N LEU A 81 6.54 12.11 -4.25
CA LEU A 81 7.02 11.69 -5.58
C LEU A 81 8.53 11.94 -5.77
N GLY A 82 9.08 12.91 -5.04
CA GLY A 82 10.44 13.43 -5.14
C GLY A 82 10.59 14.61 -4.17
N ALA A 83 11.75 15.28 -4.15
CA ALA A 83 12.04 16.39 -3.23
C ALA A 83 11.64 16.04 -1.78
N TRP A 84 12.09 14.87 -1.35
CA TRP A 84 11.55 14.15 -0.20
C TRP A 84 11.53 14.98 1.08
N ARG A 85 10.37 15.04 1.73
CA ARG A 85 10.23 15.66 3.05
C ARG A 85 10.92 14.78 4.09
N ARG A 86 11.44 15.42 5.14
CA ARG A 86 11.93 14.70 6.33
C ARG A 86 10.76 14.37 7.25
N LEU A 87 10.75 13.15 7.76
CA LEU A 87 9.98 12.76 8.94
C LEU A 87 10.44 13.55 10.15
N ALA A 88 9.49 13.97 10.98
CA ALA A 88 9.69 14.81 12.15
C ALA A 88 9.38 14.04 13.45
N PRO A 89 9.87 14.50 14.61
CA PRO A 89 9.49 13.93 15.91
C PRO A 89 7.97 13.86 16.09
N LEU A 90 7.49 12.78 16.71
CA LEU A 90 6.06 12.52 16.86
C LEU A 90 5.42 13.46 17.89
N PRO A 91 4.23 14.02 17.63
CA PRO A 91 3.44 14.70 18.63
C PRO A 91 3.04 13.77 19.78
N ARG A 92 2.89 14.31 21.00
CA ARG A 92 2.46 13.52 22.18
C ARG A 92 1.14 12.77 21.98
N ALA A 93 0.25 13.31 21.15
CA ALA A 93 -1.06 12.73 20.84
C ALA A 93 -1.02 11.65 19.74
N PHE A 94 0.16 11.26 19.26
CA PHE A 94 0.31 10.36 18.10
C PHE A 94 -0.35 9.00 18.32
N VAL A 95 -0.03 8.29 19.41
CA VAL A 95 -0.59 6.95 19.68
C VAL A 95 -2.13 6.97 19.79
N ALA A 96 -2.68 7.97 20.47
CA ALA A 96 -4.14 8.12 20.59
C ALA A 96 -4.79 8.38 19.23
N THR A 97 -4.18 9.26 18.41
CA THR A 97 -4.67 9.57 17.07
C THR A 97 -4.56 8.36 16.14
N ARG A 98 -3.43 7.64 16.18
CA ARG A 98 -3.21 6.39 15.42
C ARG A 98 -4.31 5.38 15.70
N ARG A 99 -4.67 5.15 16.97
CA ARG A 99 -5.74 4.21 17.36
C ARG A 99 -7.10 4.61 16.79
N SER A 100 -7.47 5.89 16.86
CA SER A 100 -8.71 6.40 16.26
C SER A 100 -8.73 6.19 14.74
N LEU A 101 -7.60 6.46 14.07
CA LEU A 101 -7.49 6.32 12.62
C LEU A 101 -7.41 4.86 12.16
N HIS A 102 -6.82 3.96 12.95
CA HIS A 102 -6.89 2.51 12.75
C HIS A 102 -8.33 2.04 12.82
N ALA A 103 -9.08 2.44 13.84
CA ALA A 103 -10.48 2.07 13.97
C ALA A 103 -11.33 2.57 12.78
N LEU A 104 -11.07 3.79 12.27
CA LEU A 104 -11.70 4.27 11.04
C LEU A 104 -11.32 3.44 9.81
N ALA A 105 -10.05 3.07 9.66
CA ALA A 105 -9.58 2.25 8.55
C ALA A 105 -10.29 0.89 8.53
N GLU A 106 -10.37 0.26 9.70
CA GLU A 106 -10.90 -1.08 9.91
C GLU A 106 -12.43 -1.13 9.84
N HIS A 107 -13.12 -0.15 10.40
CA HIS A 107 -14.57 -0.24 10.60
C HIS A 107 -15.40 0.65 9.69
N VAL A 108 -14.78 1.51 8.88
CA VAL A 108 -15.48 2.43 7.96
C VAL A 108 -14.87 2.42 6.56
N VAL A 109 -13.58 2.72 6.44
CA VAL A 109 -12.95 2.91 5.13
C VAL A 109 -12.83 1.59 4.36
N ALA A 110 -12.35 0.52 4.99
CA ALA A 110 -12.30 -0.80 4.36
C ALA A 110 -13.69 -1.40 4.10
N PRO A 111 -14.68 -1.31 5.02
CA PRO A 111 -16.07 -1.67 4.75
C PRO A 111 -16.69 -0.98 3.53
N ALA A 112 -16.37 0.29 3.29
CA ALA A 112 -16.83 0.99 2.09
C ALA A 112 -16.31 0.33 0.81
N ARG A 113 -15.01 -0.01 0.76
CA ARG A 113 -14.43 -0.71 -0.39
C ARG A 113 -15.03 -2.11 -0.56
N HIS A 114 -15.15 -2.85 0.53
CA HIS A 114 -15.65 -4.21 0.49
C HIS A 114 -17.11 -4.28 0.06
N ALA A 115 -17.94 -3.33 0.51
CA ALA A 115 -19.33 -3.23 0.04
C ALA A 115 -19.41 -2.98 -1.47
N ALA A 116 -18.45 -2.24 -2.04
CA ALA A 116 -18.43 -1.92 -3.47
C ALA A 116 -17.90 -3.06 -4.35
N ASN A 117 -16.84 -3.76 -3.94
CA ASN A 117 -16.19 -4.77 -4.79
C ASN A 117 -15.58 -5.98 -4.07
N GLY A 118 -15.86 -6.16 -2.78
CA GLY A 118 -15.35 -7.29 -1.97
C GLY A 118 -13.89 -7.18 -1.53
N GLU A 119 -13.16 -6.15 -1.98
CA GLU A 119 -11.77 -5.92 -1.59
C GLU A 119 -11.69 -5.04 -0.35
N ILE A 120 -10.67 -5.26 0.50
CA ILE A 120 -10.51 -4.46 1.74
C ILE A 120 -9.29 -3.54 1.73
N GLY A 121 -8.34 -3.79 0.83
CA GLY A 121 -7.05 -3.12 0.90
C GLY A 121 -7.15 -1.62 0.75
N LEU A 122 -6.32 -0.87 1.45
CA LEU A 122 -6.29 0.59 1.36
C LEU A 122 -4.99 1.04 0.66
N ARG A 123 -4.94 2.32 0.32
CA ARG A 123 -3.80 2.97 -0.32
C ARG A 123 -3.42 4.25 0.39
N PHE A 124 -2.16 4.65 0.20
CA PHE A 124 -1.79 6.03 0.44
C PHE A 124 -2.65 6.98 -0.40
N THR A 125 -3.20 7.99 0.26
CA THR A 125 -3.83 9.16 -0.35
C THR A 125 -3.20 10.39 0.30
N ARG A 126 -3.06 11.52 -0.40
CA ARG A 126 -2.38 12.70 0.13
C ARG A 126 -2.88 13.07 1.53
N GLY A 127 -1.96 13.14 2.49
CA GLY A 127 -2.26 13.48 3.87
C GLY A 127 -2.89 12.36 4.72
N GLY A 128 -2.91 11.12 4.25
CA GLY A 128 -3.43 9.99 5.02
C GLY A 128 -3.50 8.69 4.22
N PHE A 129 -4.68 8.07 4.22
CA PHE A 129 -4.94 6.78 3.59
C PHE A 129 -6.40 6.70 3.14
N GLY A 130 -6.69 5.82 2.19
CA GLY A 130 -8.05 5.65 1.71
C GLY A 130 -8.21 4.49 0.76
N THR A 131 -9.44 4.33 0.30
CA THR A 131 -9.78 3.40 -0.77
C THR A 131 -9.19 3.89 -2.11
N PRO A 132 -8.83 2.96 -3.03
CA PRO A 132 -8.87 3.29 -4.45
C PRO A 132 -10.26 3.78 -4.86
N TYR A 133 -10.36 4.45 -6.01
CA TYR A 133 -11.66 4.78 -6.57
C TYR A 133 -12.45 3.49 -6.87
N PHE A 134 -13.75 3.47 -6.54
CA PHE A 134 -14.66 2.34 -6.77
C PHE A 134 -16.03 2.85 -7.24
N GLY A 135 -16.85 1.95 -7.78
CA GLY A 135 -18.21 2.29 -8.22
C GLY A 135 -18.23 3.43 -9.22
N ASP A 136 -19.07 4.44 -8.97
CA ASP A 136 -19.25 5.63 -9.80
C ASP A 136 -18.15 6.69 -9.55
N ASP A 137 -16.87 6.27 -9.60
CA ASP A 137 -15.70 7.09 -9.26
C ASP A 137 -15.78 7.72 -7.86
N GLU A 138 -16.30 6.95 -6.90
CA GLU A 138 -16.34 7.33 -5.49
C GLU A 138 -15.04 6.96 -4.76
N GLN A 139 -14.74 7.70 -3.71
CA GLN A 139 -13.64 7.41 -2.81
C GLN A 139 -14.03 7.78 -1.37
N VAL A 140 -13.72 6.87 -0.45
CA VAL A 140 -13.68 7.12 0.98
C VAL A 140 -12.22 7.14 1.44
N ARG A 141 -11.79 8.22 2.08
CA ARG A 141 -10.41 8.38 2.58
C ARG A 141 -10.34 9.20 3.86
N VAL A 142 -9.18 9.20 4.50
CA VAL A 142 -8.82 10.11 5.59
C VAL A 142 -7.73 11.06 5.08
N GLU A 143 -7.95 12.37 5.26
CA GLU A 143 -7.04 13.43 4.85
C GLU A 143 -6.78 14.40 6.01
N ALA A 144 -5.54 14.42 6.51
CA ALA A 144 -5.14 15.21 7.68
C ALA A 144 -6.09 14.98 8.88
N GLY A 145 -6.47 13.72 9.10
CA GLY A 145 -7.32 13.31 10.22
C GLY A 145 -8.82 13.52 10.03
N ARG A 146 -9.26 14.00 8.85
CA ARG A 146 -10.66 14.22 8.53
C ARG A 146 -11.16 13.14 7.58
N LEU A 147 -12.38 12.64 7.79
CA LEU A 147 -13.01 11.67 6.90
C LEU A 147 -13.50 12.40 5.65
N VAL A 148 -13.17 11.88 4.48
CA VAL A 148 -13.62 12.39 3.19
C VAL A 148 -14.45 11.32 2.49
N VAL A 149 -15.70 11.63 2.15
CA VAL A 149 -16.66 10.73 1.48
C VAL A 149 -17.18 11.45 0.24
N GLY A 150 -16.95 10.90 -0.95
CA GLY A 150 -17.42 11.52 -2.20
C GLY A 150 -16.95 12.97 -2.40
N GLY A 151 -15.80 13.34 -1.81
CA GLY A 151 -15.25 14.70 -1.81
C GLY A 151 -15.75 15.64 -0.70
N ALA A 152 -16.77 15.26 0.07
CA ALA A 152 -17.22 16.01 1.25
C ALA A 152 -16.33 15.70 2.46
N VAL A 153 -15.98 16.71 3.25
CA VAL A 153 -15.06 16.60 4.38
C VAL A 153 -15.83 16.62 5.70
N HIS A 154 -15.52 15.68 6.58
CA HIS A 154 -16.21 15.45 7.85
C HIS A 154 -15.24 15.23 9.02
N THR A 155 -15.70 15.55 10.23
CA THR A 155 -14.98 15.34 11.50
C THR A 155 -15.88 14.57 12.47
N PRO A 156 -16.15 13.28 12.22
CA PRO A 156 -17.05 12.50 13.06
C PRO A 156 -16.48 12.36 14.48
N ALA A 157 -17.34 12.53 15.49
CA ALA A 157 -16.96 12.37 16.89
C ALA A 157 -16.88 10.89 17.30
N THR A 158 -17.60 10.01 16.61
CA THR A 158 -17.63 8.57 16.88
C THR A 158 -17.59 7.70 15.62
N LEU A 159 -17.27 6.42 15.79
CA LEU A 159 -17.30 5.44 14.70
C LEU A 159 -18.69 5.29 14.05
N GLY A 160 -19.77 5.32 14.84
CA GLY A 160 -21.14 5.21 14.32
C GLY A 160 -21.52 6.39 13.42
N GLU A 161 -21.10 7.60 13.78
CA GLU A 161 -21.27 8.79 12.94
C GLU A 161 -20.48 8.64 11.63
N ALA A 162 -19.22 8.21 11.72
CA ALA A 162 -18.37 7.99 10.55
C ALA A 162 -18.95 6.95 9.58
N ALA A 163 -19.46 5.82 10.09
CA ALA A 163 -20.11 4.79 9.28
C ALA A 163 -21.39 5.31 8.59
N SER A 164 -22.19 6.11 9.32
CA SER A 164 -23.41 6.73 8.78
C SER A 164 -23.09 7.71 7.65
N LEU A 165 -22.06 8.55 7.83
CA LEU A 165 -21.60 9.50 6.81
C LEU A 165 -21.07 8.80 5.55
N ALA A 166 -20.38 7.67 5.71
CA ALA A 166 -19.87 6.86 4.61
C ALA A 166 -20.93 5.95 3.97
N GLY A 167 -22.13 5.85 4.54
CA GLY A 167 -23.20 5.00 4.03
C GLY A 167 -22.93 3.49 4.17
N VAL A 168 -22.12 3.09 5.17
CA VAL A 168 -21.69 1.70 5.35
C VAL A 168 -22.20 1.10 6.65
N ARG A 169 -22.30 -0.22 6.70
CA ARG A 169 -22.42 -0.94 7.97
C ARG A 169 -21.09 -0.81 8.71
N LEU A 170 -21.16 -0.45 10.00
CA LEU A 170 -20.00 -0.37 10.87
C LEU A 170 -19.37 -1.76 11.05
N GLY A 171 -18.06 -1.84 10.82
CA GLY A 171 -17.26 -3.05 11.00
C GLY A 171 -17.33 -4.04 9.84
N MET A 172 -16.64 -5.17 10.02
CA MET A 172 -16.59 -6.28 9.07
C MET A 172 -17.12 -7.58 9.67
N PRO A 173 -17.66 -8.48 8.83
CA PRO A 173 -17.89 -9.87 9.23
C PRO A 173 -16.56 -10.53 9.67
N PRO A 174 -16.53 -11.32 10.76
CA PRO A 174 -15.32 -12.01 11.23
C PRO A 174 -14.71 -12.96 10.19
N GLU A 175 -15.50 -13.41 9.22
CA GLU A 175 -15.05 -14.27 8.12
C GLU A 175 -14.13 -13.52 7.13
N VAL A 176 -14.22 -12.18 7.09
CA VAL A 176 -13.32 -11.35 6.29
C VAL A 176 -12.00 -11.21 7.05
N TYR A 177 -12.01 -10.64 8.26
CA TYR A 177 -10.88 -10.66 9.18
C TYR A 177 -11.36 -10.49 10.63
N LEU A 178 -10.49 -10.88 11.57
CA LEU A 178 -10.70 -10.63 12.99
C LEU A 178 -10.32 -9.19 13.32
N PRO A 179 -11.23 -8.37 13.90
CA PRO A 179 -10.90 -7.00 14.23
C PRO A 179 -9.80 -6.84 15.27
N ALA A 180 -8.89 -5.90 15.03
CA ALA A 180 -7.87 -5.49 15.99
C ALA A 180 -8.34 -4.32 16.89
N THR A 181 -9.35 -3.56 16.46
CA THR A 181 -9.89 -2.41 17.18
C THR A 181 -11.37 -2.56 17.55
N PRO A 182 -11.86 -1.86 18.59
CA PRO A 182 -13.29 -1.87 18.95
C PRO A 182 -14.18 -1.29 17.84
N ALA A 183 -15.32 -1.95 17.59
CA ALA A 183 -16.28 -1.57 16.55
C ALA A 183 -17.60 -0.98 17.10
N ALA A 184 -17.62 -0.47 18.34
CA ALA A 184 -18.86 0.00 18.95
C ALA A 184 -19.26 1.39 18.39
N PRO A 185 -20.55 1.66 18.07
CA PRO A 185 -20.97 2.94 17.47
C PRO A 185 -20.62 4.20 18.28
N ASP A 186 -20.54 4.08 19.60
CA ASP A 186 -20.18 5.13 20.56
C ASP A 186 -18.67 5.26 20.78
N THR A 187 -17.84 4.43 20.13
CA THR A 187 -16.38 4.53 20.18
C THR A 187 -15.95 5.92 19.71
N HIS A 188 -15.40 6.71 20.63
CA HIS A 188 -14.92 8.06 20.37
C HIS A 188 -13.68 8.08 19.47
N LEU A 189 -13.58 9.10 18.62
CA LEU A 189 -12.49 9.30 17.68
C LEU A 189 -11.71 10.59 17.97
N PRO A 190 -10.94 10.67 19.07
CA PRO A 190 -10.06 11.80 19.28
C PRO A 190 -8.96 11.80 18.21
N VAL A 191 -8.93 12.87 17.41
CA VAL A 191 -7.92 13.08 16.37
C VAL A 191 -7.24 14.42 16.59
N ASN A 192 -5.93 14.39 16.85
CA ASN A 192 -5.12 15.60 16.89
C ASN A 192 -4.60 15.94 15.48
N PRO A 193 -4.76 17.17 14.98
CA PRO A 193 -4.34 17.54 13.62
C PRO A 193 -2.86 17.29 13.33
N ALA A 194 -1.96 17.70 14.22
CA ALA A 194 -0.51 17.52 14.02
C ALA A 194 -0.11 16.03 14.03
N ALA A 195 -0.76 15.22 14.87
CA ALA A 195 -0.55 13.77 14.87
C ALA A 195 -1.07 13.10 13.59
N ALA A 196 -2.20 13.56 13.07
CA ALA A 196 -2.76 13.05 11.82
C ALA A 196 -1.89 13.44 10.61
N GLU A 197 -1.33 14.64 10.60
CA GLU A 197 -0.32 15.06 9.61
C GLU A 197 0.93 14.18 9.67
N ALA A 198 1.44 13.89 10.87
CA ALA A 198 2.58 12.98 11.05
C ALA A 198 2.27 11.55 10.53
N LEU A 199 1.05 11.05 10.74
CA LEU A 199 0.61 9.75 10.22
C LEU A 199 0.47 9.75 8.69
N GLY A 200 -0.08 10.81 8.10
CA GLY A 200 -0.11 10.97 6.64
C GLY A 200 1.28 11.07 6.02
N ALA A 201 2.21 11.77 6.69
CA ALA A 201 3.61 11.82 6.29
C ALA A 201 4.27 10.44 6.37
N TRP A 202 4.01 9.66 7.42
CA TRP A 202 4.50 8.30 7.55
C TRP A 202 4.04 7.40 6.39
N PHE A 203 2.74 7.39 6.07
CA PHE A 203 2.25 6.56 4.96
C PHE A 203 2.80 7.00 3.60
N GLY A 204 2.94 8.30 3.36
CA GLY A 204 3.56 8.78 2.12
C GLY A 204 5.04 8.39 2.01
N PHE A 205 5.80 8.54 3.09
CA PHE A 205 7.18 8.07 3.19
C PHE A 205 7.27 6.57 2.89
N ALA A 206 6.48 5.76 3.61
CA ALA A 206 6.43 4.32 3.46
C ALA A 206 6.11 3.91 2.02
N TRP A 207 5.10 4.52 1.39
CA TRP A 207 4.72 4.19 0.02
C TRP A 207 5.83 4.48 -0.98
N SER A 208 6.54 5.61 -0.80
CA SER A 208 7.67 5.99 -1.66
C SER A 208 8.86 5.01 -1.57
N VAL A 209 9.08 4.41 -0.39
CA VAL A 209 10.13 3.43 -0.14
C VAL A 209 9.70 2.06 -0.67
N LEU A 210 8.48 1.61 -0.34
CA LEU A 210 7.99 0.28 -0.70
C LEU A 210 7.79 0.12 -2.21
N GLU A 211 7.31 1.15 -2.93
CA GLU A 211 7.20 1.08 -4.40
C GLU A 211 8.58 1.04 -5.09
N GLN A 212 9.57 1.78 -4.55
CA GLN A 212 10.95 1.71 -5.03
C GLN A 212 11.55 0.31 -4.79
N LEU A 213 11.39 -0.23 -3.58
CA LEU A 213 11.82 -1.58 -3.23
C LEU A 213 11.15 -2.63 -4.12
N ARG A 214 9.85 -2.50 -4.35
CA ARG A 214 9.07 -3.41 -5.21
C ARG A 214 9.57 -3.42 -6.64
N PHE A 215 9.95 -2.26 -7.18
CA PHE A 215 10.57 -2.16 -8.49
C PHE A 215 11.94 -2.84 -8.54
N GLU A 216 12.79 -2.61 -7.54
CA GLU A 216 14.10 -3.24 -7.44
C GLU A 216 13.97 -4.77 -7.33
N GLY A 217 13.01 -5.25 -6.55
CA GLY A 217 12.69 -6.66 -6.37
C GLY A 217 12.21 -7.37 -7.64
N ARG A 218 11.67 -6.65 -8.64
CA ARG A 218 11.30 -7.24 -9.95
C ARG A 218 12.50 -7.87 -10.66
N LYS A 219 13.70 -7.34 -10.44
CA LYS A 219 14.93 -7.84 -11.10
C LYS A 219 15.27 -9.28 -10.68
N SER A 220 14.74 -9.72 -9.53
CA SER A 220 14.91 -11.09 -9.01
C SER A 220 13.92 -12.10 -9.62
N TYR A 221 12.94 -11.65 -10.42
CA TYR A 221 11.97 -12.53 -11.08
C TYR A 221 12.25 -12.59 -12.59
N PRO A 222 12.37 -13.78 -13.20
CA PRO A 222 12.52 -13.87 -14.65
C PRO A 222 11.31 -13.23 -15.34
N ARG A 223 11.54 -12.31 -16.29
CA ARG A 223 10.48 -11.75 -17.14
C ARG A 223 9.75 -12.91 -17.83
N ALA A 224 8.42 -12.98 -17.69
CA ALA A 224 7.63 -13.81 -18.59
C ALA A 224 7.87 -13.31 -20.03
N PRO A 225 8.16 -14.19 -21.00
CA PRO A 225 8.30 -13.75 -22.39
C PRO A 225 6.99 -13.12 -22.85
N LEU A 226 7.10 -11.98 -23.53
CA LEU A 226 6.00 -11.34 -24.23
C LEU A 226 5.45 -12.36 -25.24
N VAL A 227 4.26 -12.90 -24.98
CA VAL A 227 3.56 -13.71 -25.98
C VAL A 227 3.10 -12.74 -27.07
N THR A 228 3.84 -12.68 -28.16
CA THR A 228 3.37 -12.06 -29.40
C THR A 228 2.18 -12.87 -29.91
N PRO A 229 1.04 -12.25 -30.25
CA PRO A 229 -0.04 -12.99 -30.89
C PRO A 229 0.45 -13.47 -32.25
N SER A 230 0.61 -14.79 -32.40
CA SER A 230 0.96 -15.40 -33.68
C SER A 230 -0.21 -15.22 -34.65
N ALA A 231 0.07 -14.61 -35.79
CA ALA A 231 -0.85 -14.50 -36.91
C ALA A 231 -1.05 -15.89 -37.54
N ALA A 232 -2.14 -16.57 -37.19
CA ALA A 232 -2.66 -17.70 -37.95
C ALA A 232 -4.18 -17.60 -38.02
N GLY A 233 -4.70 -17.49 -39.25
CA GLY A 233 -6.13 -17.45 -39.55
C GLY A 233 -6.87 -18.73 -39.18
N PRO A 234 -8.22 -18.72 -39.24
CA PRO A 234 -9.03 -19.74 -38.59
C PRO A 234 -9.13 -21.01 -39.46
N SER A 235 -8.71 -22.14 -38.91
CA SER A 235 -9.10 -23.47 -39.41
C SER A 235 -10.10 -24.09 -38.43
N LEU A 236 -11.34 -24.21 -38.91
CA LEU A 236 -12.46 -24.88 -38.26
C LEU A 236 -12.22 -26.39 -38.21
N THR A 237 -11.95 -26.95 -37.04
CA THR A 237 -12.37 -28.31 -36.66
C THR A 237 -12.41 -28.39 -35.14
N GLY A 238 -13.60 -28.66 -34.59
CA GLY A 238 -13.85 -28.67 -33.17
C GLY A 238 -13.20 -29.85 -32.46
N HIS A 239 -12.74 -29.61 -31.23
CA HIS A 239 -12.87 -30.49 -30.07
C HIS A 239 -12.89 -29.58 -28.83
N SER A 240 -13.96 -29.70 -28.04
CA SER A 240 -14.21 -28.91 -26.84
C SER A 240 -13.31 -29.40 -25.70
N THR A 241 -12.30 -28.60 -25.34
CA THR A 241 -11.69 -28.64 -24.00
C THR A 241 -11.64 -27.22 -23.45
N ARG A 242 -12.54 -26.91 -22.50
CA ARG A 242 -12.47 -25.65 -21.73
C ARG A 242 -11.22 -25.71 -20.84
N SER A 243 -10.13 -25.09 -21.29
CA SER A 243 -9.01 -24.72 -20.43
C SER A 243 -9.36 -23.42 -19.71
N SER A 244 -9.92 -23.52 -18.50
CA SER A 244 -10.11 -22.36 -17.63
C SER A 244 -8.78 -22.05 -16.94
N ALA A 245 -8.05 -21.04 -17.42
CA ALA A 245 -7.00 -20.42 -16.63
C ALA A 245 -7.65 -19.69 -15.44
N ARG A 246 -7.44 -20.19 -14.22
CA ARG A 246 -7.86 -19.52 -12.98
C ARG A 246 -6.74 -18.56 -12.53
N PRO A 247 -7.05 -17.32 -12.11
CA PRO A 247 -6.08 -16.45 -11.46
C PRO A 247 -5.63 -17.02 -10.11
N CYS A 248 -4.44 -16.62 -9.65
CA CYS A 248 -3.84 -17.06 -8.40
C CYS A 248 -4.81 -16.91 -7.22
N ALA A 249 -4.90 -17.95 -6.40
CA ALA A 249 -5.70 -17.95 -5.19
C ALA A 249 -5.11 -17.00 -4.13
N ASP A 250 -6.02 -16.27 -3.49
CA ASP A 250 -5.83 -15.38 -2.34
C ASP A 250 -5.32 -16.16 -1.10
N PRO A 251 -4.22 -15.75 -0.43
CA PRO A 251 -3.77 -16.39 0.79
C PRO A 251 -4.00 -15.49 2.02
N ARG A 252 -5.06 -15.77 2.79
CA ARG A 252 -5.13 -15.41 4.21
C ARG A 252 -4.84 -16.61 5.11
N ALA A 253 -3.96 -16.41 6.08
CA ALA A 253 -3.98 -17.08 7.37
C ALA A 253 -3.51 -16.08 8.44
N PRO A 254 -4.22 -15.93 9.58
CA PRO A 254 -3.79 -15.07 10.67
C PRO A 254 -2.55 -15.65 11.38
N LEU A 255 -1.72 -14.76 11.93
CA LEU A 255 -0.70 -15.11 12.91
C LEU A 255 -1.38 -15.72 14.15
N ALA A 256 -1.43 -17.05 14.23
CA ALA A 256 -1.83 -17.78 15.42
C ALA A 256 -0.61 -18.20 16.24
N THR A 257 -0.69 -17.99 17.56
CA THR A 257 0.19 -18.52 18.61
C THR A 257 0.34 -20.04 18.53
N PRO A 258 1.42 -20.64 19.08
CA PRO A 258 1.80 -22.01 18.76
C PRO A 258 0.94 -23.03 19.51
N SER A 259 0.18 -23.86 18.79
CA SER A 259 -0.19 -25.20 19.29
C SER A 259 -0.55 -26.16 18.15
N ALA A 260 0.19 -27.27 18.12
CA ALA A 260 -0.08 -28.61 17.60
C ALA A 260 -0.99 -28.83 16.36
N ALA A 261 -0.34 -29.28 15.28
CA ALA A 261 -0.74 -30.31 14.31
C ALA A 261 -2.13 -30.28 13.62
N GLY A 262 -2.11 -29.98 12.31
CA GLY A 262 -3.02 -30.47 11.25
C GLY A 262 -3.70 -29.37 10.41
N PRO A 263 -4.20 -29.62 9.17
CA PRO A 263 -3.83 -30.61 8.15
C PRO A 263 -3.26 -29.96 6.86
N SER A 264 -2.61 -30.77 6.04
CA SER A 264 -1.94 -30.40 4.80
C SER A 264 -2.93 -30.11 3.66
N HIS A 265 -2.92 -28.89 3.10
CA HIS A 265 -3.50 -28.61 1.78
C HIS A 265 -2.39 -28.49 0.73
N THR A 266 -2.43 -29.40 -0.24
CA THR A 266 -1.53 -29.48 -1.39
C THR A 266 -1.65 -28.23 -2.28
N ARG A 267 -0.61 -27.38 -2.29
CA ARG A 267 -0.46 -26.27 -3.25
C ARG A 267 0.06 -26.82 -4.58
N SER A 268 -0.69 -26.57 -5.65
CA SER A 268 -0.34 -26.94 -7.02
C SER A 268 0.85 -26.14 -7.56
N SER A 269 1.61 -26.77 -8.46
CA SER A 269 2.93 -26.42 -8.99
C SER A 269 3.11 -25.01 -9.62
N ALA A 270 4.27 -24.41 -9.27
CA ALA A 270 5.21 -23.64 -10.11
C ALA A 270 4.76 -22.33 -10.81
N ARG A 271 5.15 -21.20 -10.22
CA ARG A 271 5.77 -20.02 -10.88
C ARG A 271 6.44 -19.14 -9.80
N PRO A 272 7.60 -18.49 -10.06
CA PRO A 272 8.14 -17.50 -9.14
C PRO A 272 7.15 -16.33 -9.08
N CYS A 273 6.39 -16.23 -7.99
CA CYS A 273 5.29 -15.27 -7.86
C CYS A 273 5.84 -13.84 -7.90
N ALA A 274 5.50 -13.10 -8.95
CA ALA A 274 5.83 -11.69 -9.11
C ALA A 274 5.60 -10.90 -7.79
N PRO A 275 6.31 -9.77 -7.59
CA PRO A 275 6.09 -8.90 -6.44
C PRO A 275 4.60 -8.65 -6.21
N GLY A 276 4.17 -8.67 -4.94
CA GLY A 276 2.85 -8.19 -4.57
C GLY A 276 2.65 -6.72 -4.95
N ARG A 277 1.53 -6.10 -4.56
CA ARG A 277 1.39 -4.64 -4.60
C ARG A 277 1.68 -4.06 -3.24
N VAL A 278 2.11 -2.80 -3.21
CA VAL A 278 2.03 -2.05 -1.96
C VAL A 278 0.55 -1.83 -1.66
N GLN A 279 0.15 -2.23 -0.46
CA GLN A 279 -1.22 -2.11 0.04
C GLN A 279 -1.19 -1.84 1.54
N LEU A 280 -2.17 -1.10 2.04
CA LEU A 280 -2.41 -0.94 3.46
C LEU A 280 -3.44 -1.98 3.90
N TRP A 281 -3.09 -2.79 4.89
CA TRP A 281 -3.96 -3.79 5.48
C TRP A 281 -4.71 -3.18 6.66
N PRO A 282 -6.03 -2.95 6.61
CA PRO A 282 -6.76 -2.23 7.65
C PRO A 282 -6.73 -2.90 9.04
N GLU A 283 -6.66 -4.22 9.08
CA GLU A 283 -6.57 -5.06 10.28
C GLU A 283 -5.24 -4.88 11.02
N HIS A 284 -4.13 -4.75 10.29
CA HIS A 284 -2.80 -4.51 10.85
C HIS A 284 -2.43 -3.02 10.89
N PHE A 285 -3.15 -2.22 10.11
CA PHE A 285 -2.96 -0.79 9.87
C PHE A 285 -1.56 -0.40 9.40
N ASP A 286 -0.94 -1.26 8.61
CA ASP A 286 0.39 -1.07 8.06
C ASP A 286 0.38 -1.12 6.53
N ALA A 287 1.36 -0.47 5.90
CA ALA A 287 1.58 -0.58 4.47
C ALA A 287 2.61 -1.69 4.22
N ALA A 288 2.30 -2.64 3.34
CA ALA A 288 3.15 -3.80 3.10
C ALA A 288 3.20 -4.21 1.62
N VAL A 289 4.26 -4.93 1.27
CA VAL A 289 4.44 -5.63 0.01
C VAL A 289 5.14 -6.96 0.25
N GLU A 290 4.70 -8.00 -0.45
CA GLU A 290 5.38 -9.28 -0.42
C GLU A 290 6.40 -9.39 -1.56
N LEU A 291 7.62 -9.81 -1.21
CA LEU A 291 8.72 -10.02 -2.14
C LEU A 291 9.46 -11.32 -1.81
N GLY A 292 10.23 -11.82 -2.77
CA GLY A 292 10.98 -13.05 -2.69
C GLY A 292 10.31 -14.27 -3.33
N ASP A 293 11.07 -15.36 -3.36
CA ASP A 293 10.70 -16.62 -3.98
C ASP A 293 10.21 -17.62 -2.91
N ASP A 294 8.91 -17.90 -2.94
CA ASP A 294 8.26 -18.84 -2.01
C ASP A 294 8.78 -20.27 -2.20
N ALA A 295 9.00 -20.70 -3.45
CA ALA A 295 9.49 -22.05 -3.74
C ALA A 295 10.91 -22.27 -3.19
N ALA A 296 11.71 -21.21 -3.11
CA ALA A 296 13.04 -21.24 -2.51
C ALA A 296 13.03 -20.96 -0.99
N GLY A 297 11.87 -20.75 -0.37
CA GLY A 297 11.75 -20.41 1.05
C GLY A 297 12.29 -19.02 1.40
N ARG A 298 12.38 -18.11 0.41
CA ARG A 298 12.94 -16.75 0.53
C ARG A 298 11.88 -15.65 0.47
N ARG A 299 10.60 -16.02 0.58
CA ARG A 299 9.48 -15.08 0.62
C ARG A 299 9.43 -14.37 1.96
N ALA A 300 9.18 -13.06 1.92
CA ALA A 300 8.97 -12.24 3.10
C ALA A 300 7.98 -11.11 2.81
N THR A 301 7.34 -10.64 3.89
CA THR A 301 6.54 -9.41 3.89
C THR A 301 7.45 -8.25 4.31
N PHE A 302 7.49 -7.21 3.48
CA PHE A 302 8.21 -5.96 3.74
C PHE A 302 7.17 -4.89 4.03
N GLY A 303 7.25 -4.23 5.18
CA GLY A 303 6.20 -3.29 5.56
C GLY A 303 6.67 -2.15 6.43
N ALA A 304 5.72 -1.25 6.66
CA ALA A 304 5.87 -0.01 7.38
C ALA A 304 4.61 0.20 8.23
N SER A 305 4.76 -0.01 9.53
CA SER A 305 3.68 0.17 10.50
C SER A 305 3.76 1.57 11.11
N PRO A 306 2.64 2.30 11.26
CA PRO A 306 2.60 3.54 12.04
C PRO A 306 2.75 3.29 13.55
N GLY A 307 2.92 2.03 13.95
CA GLY A 307 3.00 1.56 15.33
C GLY A 307 1.83 0.64 15.66
N ASP A 308 2.02 -0.18 16.68
CA ASP A 308 1.09 -1.16 17.23
C ASP A 308 1.28 -1.27 18.76
N ASP A 309 0.84 -2.37 19.37
CA ASP A 309 0.97 -2.57 20.81
C ASP A 309 2.37 -3.05 21.24
N ALA A 310 3.12 -3.70 20.36
CA ALA A 310 4.52 -4.08 20.61
C ALA A 310 5.48 -2.91 20.32
N HIS A 311 5.18 -2.10 19.31
CA HIS A 311 5.97 -0.97 18.86
C HIS A 311 5.10 0.30 18.82
N PRO A 312 5.10 1.14 19.88
CA PRO A 312 4.18 2.28 19.96
C PRO A 312 4.49 3.39 18.93
N GLU A 313 5.70 3.44 18.38
CA GLU A 313 6.14 4.39 17.36
C GLU A 313 6.22 3.72 15.98
N PRO A 314 6.20 4.49 14.87
CA PRO A 314 6.32 3.93 13.54
C PRO A 314 7.64 3.17 13.32
N TYR A 315 7.59 2.11 12.54
CA TYR A 315 8.78 1.30 12.25
C TYR A 315 8.65 0.61 10.90
N LEU A 316 9.78 0.34 10.27
CA LEU A 316 9.85 -0.52 9.09
C LEU A 316 10.14 -1.94 9.55
N TYR A 317 9.62 -2.92 8.82
CA TYR A 317 9.83 -4.32 9.17
C TYR A 317 10.00 -5.24 7.95
N VAL A 318 10.65 -6.35 8.21
CA VAL A 318 10.68 -7.50 7.31
C VAL A 318 10.31 -8.75 8.09
N ALA A 319 9.25 -9.43 7.66
CA ALA A 319 8.74 -10.66 8.25
C ALA A 319 8.90 -11.83 7.26
N PRO A 320 9.97 -12.63 7.37
CA PRO A 320 10.16 -13.83 6.56
C PRO A 320 9.07 -14.86 6.81
N TRP A 321 8.61 -15.53 5.76
CA TRP A 321 7.63 -16.63 5.90
C TRP A 321 8.25 -17.88 6.53
N HIS A 322 9.57 -17.99 6.43
CA HIS A 322 10.36 -19.00 7.12
C HIS A 322 11.31 -18.33 8.09
N ARG A 323 11.28 -18.78 9.34
CA ARG A 323 12.11 -18.23 10.42
C ARG A 323 13.57 -18.16 9.98
N ARG A 324 14.18 -16.99 10.19
CA ARG A 324 15.60 -16.75 9.96
C ARG A 324 16.33 -16.55 11.29
N ALA A 325 17.63 -16.80 11.26
CA ALA A 325 18.52 -16.58 12.40
C ALA A 325 19.67 -15.68 11.95
N GLY A 326 20.24 -14.93 12.89
CA GLY A 326 21.32 -13.99 12.60
C GLY A 326 21.06 -12.63 13.24
N ARG A 327 22.10 -11.79 13.26
CA ARG A 327 22.07 -10.49 13.94
C ARG A 327 21.10 -9.48 13.31
N PHE A 328 20.81 -9.65 12.02
CA PHE A 328 19.88 -8.80 11.27
C PHE A 328 18.43 -9.03 11.67
N TRP A 329 18.05 -10.28 11.95
CA TRP A 329 16.71 -10.69 12.37
C TRP A 329 16.49 -10.37 13.86
N ASN A 330 16.42 -9.07 14.13
CA ASN A 330 16.50 -8.46 15.46
C ASN A 330 15.14 -8.30 16.17
N ASP A 331 14.02 -8.54 15.51
CA ASP A 331 12.70 -8.28 16.07
C ASP A 331 12.21 -9.43 16.94
N THR A 332 11.93 -9.14 18.20
CA THR A 332 11.48 -10.12 19.19
C THR A 332 9.97 -10.33 19.20
N ALA A 333 9.18 -9.46 18.58
CA ALA A 333 7.73 -9.55 18.57
C ALA A 333 7.21 -10.51 17.50
N PHE A 334 7.80 -10.55 16.29
CA PHE A 334 7.30 -11.37 15.18
C PHE A 334 8.34 -12.23 14.44
N GLY A 335 9.56 -12.41 14.97
CA GLY A 335 10.55 -13.30 14.37
C GLY A 335 11.09 -12.82 13.02
N GLY A 336 11.26 -11.51 12.89
CA GLY A 336 11.74 -10.83 11.70
C GLY A 336 12.80 -9.78 12.01
N ALA A 337 12.87 -8.73 11.19
CA ALA A 337 13.74 -7.58 11.41
C ALA A 337 12.93 -6.29 11.46
N SER A 338 13.34 -5.33 12.28
CA SER A 338 12.74 -4.00 12.34
C SER A 338 13.77 -2.87 12.39
N LEU A 339 13.41 -1.74 11.78
CA LEU A 339 14.11 -0.46 11.82
C LEU A 339 13.23 0.56 12.51
N THR A 340 13.68 1.07 13.66
CA THR A 340 12.90 1.94 14.54
C THR A 340 12.77 3.37 14.01
N TYR A 341 11.72 4.08 14.45
CA TYR A 341 11.54 5.49 14.15
C TYR A 341 12.73 6.35 14.58
N ALA A 342 13.27 6.09 15.77
CA ALA A 342 14.39 6.84 16.32
C ALA A 342 15.65 6.76 15.42
N THR A 343 15.91 5.58 14.84
CA THR A 343 17.01 5.40 13.88
C THR A 343 16.75 6.20 12.61
N LEU A 344 15.51 6.20 12.08
CA LEU A 344 15.14 7.02 10.93
C LEU A 344 15.27 8.52 11.22
N LEU A 345 14.84 9.00 12.38
CA LEU A 345 14.95 10.42 12.75
C LEU A 345 16.40 10.89 12.85
N SER A 346 17.30 10.00 13.27
CA SER A 346 18.73 10.30 13.45
C SER A 346 19.53 10.21 12.15
N ALA A 347 18.94 9.70 11.07
CA ALA A 347 19.63 9.51 9.79
C ALA A 347 19.74 10.81 8.98
N ASP A 348 20.88 11.02 8.32
CA ASP A 348 21.09 12.14 7.39
C ASP A 348 20.16 12.04 6.18
N ASP A 349 20.03 10.85 5.60
CA ASP A 349 19.03 10.52 4.59
C ASP A 349 18.13 9.40 5.09
N GLN A 350 16.90 9.76 5.47
CA GLN A 350 15.94 8.84 6.06
C GLN A 350 15.42 7.84 5.01
N ARG A 351 15.20 8.30 3.78
CA ARG A 351 14.65 7.47 2.71
C ARG A 351 15.70 6.46 2.23
N GLU A 352 16.94 6.88 2.06
CA GLU A 352 18.01 5.95 1.71
C GLU A 352 18.33 4.98 2.86
N THR A 353 18.27 5.43 4.13
CA THR A 353 18.43 4.52 5.28
C THR A 353 17.35 3.43 5.29
N ALA A 354 16.10 3.79 5.00
CA ALA A 354 14.98 2.85 4.86
C ALA A 354 15.20 1.85 3.70
N LEU A 355 15.63 2.34 2.54
CA LEU A 355 15.92 1.49 1.39
C LEU A 355 17.11 0.56 1.66
N ALA A 356 18.17 1.04 2.30
CA ALA A 356 19.34 0.26 2.69
C ALA A 356 18.95 -0.90 3.63
N PHE A 357 18.10 -0.64 4.62
CA PHE A 357 17.55 -1.68 5.50
C PHE A 357 16.82 -2.79 4.72
N PHE A 358 15.92 -2.41 3.81
CA PHE A 358 15.19 -3.40 3.01
C PHE A 358 16.06 -4.13 1.98
N ARG A 359 17.03 -3.44 1.37
CA ARG A 359 18.02 -4.05 0.46
C ARG A 359 18.89 -5.06 1.19
N GLN A 360 19.32 -4.74 2.42
CA GLN A 360 20.04 -5.67 3.28
C GLN A 360 19.17 -6.90 3.58
N ALA A 361 17.89 -6.72 3.94
CA ALA A 361 16.99 -7.84 4.15
C ALA A 361 16.85 -8.74 2.92
N LEU A 362 16.75 -8.16 1.70
CA LEU A 362 16.74 -8.93 0.46
C LEU A 362 18.05 -9.72 0.27
N ALA A 363 19.20 -9.16 0.64
CA ALA A 363 20.47 -9.88 0.59
C ALA A 363 20.49 -11.06 1.58
N GLU A 364 20.07 -10.84 2.83
CA GLU A 364 20.00 -11.86 3.90
C GLU A 364 19.00 -12.98 3.59
N LEU A 365 17.92 -12.69 2.85
CA LEU A 365 16.99 -13.72 2.38
C LEU A 365 17.59 -14.58 1.26
N ASN A 366 18.53 -14.04 0.49
CA ASN A 366 19.14 -14.68 -0.68
C ASN A 366 20.46 -15.37 -0.39
N SER A 367 21.10 -15.09 0.76
CA SER A 367 22.18 -15.90 1.33
C SER A 367 21.63 -17.19 1.94
#